data_AF-A0A5C4X108-F1
#
_entry.id   AF-A0A5C4X108-F1
#
_cell.length_a   1.000
_cell.length_b   1.000
_cell.length_c   1.000
_cell.angle_alpha   90.00
_cell.angle_beta   90.00
_cell.angle_gamma   90.00
#
_symmetry.space_group_name_H-M   'P 1'
#
loop_
_entity.id
_entity.type
_entity.pdbx_description
1 polymer ?
#
loop_
_entity_poly.entity_id
_entity_poly.type
_entity_poly.pdbx_seq_one_letter_code
_entity_poly.pdbx_strand_id
1 'polypeptide(L)'
;AGLVAITPACNSLSPVGSIIVGAIAGVLCALAVGLKYKFGYDDSLDVVGVHLVGGLWGTIAIGFFATAAAPAGVDGLFYGGGVDQ
;
A
#
# COMPACT_ATOMS: atom_id res chain seq x y z
N ALA A 1 -0.92 -9.64 0.25
CA ALA A 1 -0.17 -8.41 0.57
C ALA A 1 -0.17 -7.45 -0.63
N GLY A 2 0.58 -7.73 -1.70
CA GLY A 2 0.66 -6.83 -2.87
C GLY A 2 -0.68 -6.54 -3.55
N LEU A 3 -1.53 -7.56 -3.77
CA LEU A 3 -2.84 -7.35 -4.38
C LEU A 3 -3.77 -6.47 -3.52
N VAL A 4 -3.71 -6.62 -2.20
CA VAL A 4 -4.47 -5.76 -1.26
C VAL A 4 -3.94 -4.33 -1.33
N ALA A 5 -2.62 -4.15 -1.33
CA ALA A 5 -2.00 -2.83 -1.36
C ALA A 5 -2.24 -2.08 -2.69
N ILE A 6 -2.38 -2.79 -3.81
CA ILE A 6 -2.67 -2.13 -5.09
C ILE A 6 -4.16 -1.81 -5.28
N THR A 7 -5.08 -2.50 -4.60
CA THR A 7 -6.53 -2.25 -4.71
C THR A 7 -6.93 -0.78 -4.61
N PRO A 8 -6.48 0.01 -3.61
CA PRO A 8 -6.84 1.43 -3.53
C PRO A 8 -6.08 2.28 -4.56
N ALA A 9 -4.94 1.81 -5.08
CA ALA A 9 -3.98 2.58 -5.87
C ALA A 9 -3.99 2.23 -7.38
N CYS A 10 -4.80 1.26 -7.80
CA CYS A 10 -4.75 0.64 -9.13
C CYS A 10 -4.97 1.62 -10.30
N ASN A 11 -5.70 2.70 -10.05
CA ASN A 11 -6.01 3.72 -11.05
C ASN A 11 -5.04 4.92 -11.05
N SER A 12 -4.09 4.96 -10.11
CA SER A 12 -3.32 6.18 -9.82
C SER A 12 -1.83 6.02 -10.01
N LEU A 13 -1.30 4.79 -10.10
CA LEU A 13 0.14 4.52 -10.12
C LEU A 13 0.63 4.08 -11.50
N SER A 14 1.90 4.38 -11.78
CA SER A 14 2.63 3.79 -12.91
C SER A 14 2.95 2.30 -12.67
N PRO A 15 3.31 1.53 -13.72
CA PRO A 15 3.75 0.15 -13.55
C PRO A 15 4.94 0.01 -12.59
N VAL A 16 5.91 0.93 -12.67
CA VAL A 16 7.09 0.94 -11.80
C VAL A 16 6.71 1.27 -10.36
N GLY A 17 5.84 2.27 -10.15
CA GLY A 17 5.32 2.61 -8.83
C GLY A 17 4.56 1.42 -8.20
N SER A 18 3.76 0.72 -9.00
CA SER A 18 3.00 -0.47 -8.57
C SER A 18 3.92 -1.61 -8.07
N ILE A 19 5.05 -1.84 -8.74
CA ILE A 19 6.05 -2.83 -8.32
C ILE A 19 6.64 -2.46 -6.95
N ILE A 20 7.01 -1.19 -6.78
CA ILE A 20 7.59 -0.69 -5.52
C ILE A 20 6.59 -0.83 -4.37
N VAL A 21 5.34 -0.42 -4.58
CA VAL A 21 4.28 -0.53 -3.58
C VAL A 21 4.01 -1.98 -3.21
N GLY A 22 3.97 -2.88 -4.18
CA GLY A 22 3.79 -4.32 -3.94
C GLY A 22 4.94 -4.94 -3.14
N ALA A 23 6.18 -4.56 -3.43
CA ALA A 23 7.37 -5.04 -2.71
C ALA A 23 7.36 -4.58 -1.25
N ILE A 24 7.09 -3.29 -1.00
CA ILE A 24 6.99 -2.73 0.35
C ILE A 24 5.83 -3.37 1.12
N ALA A 25 4.68 -3.57 0.47
CA ALA A 25 3.53 -4.26 1.07
C ALA A 25 3.89 -5.67 1.55
N GLY A 26 4.68 -6.42 0.76
CA GLY A 26 5.16 -7.75 1.15
C GLY A 26 5.95 -7.74 2.45
N VAL A 27 6.90 -6.80 2.58
CA VAL A 27 7.72 -6.63 3.79
C VAL A 27 6.86 -6.20 4.99
N LEU A 28 6.01 -5.18 4.82
CA LEU A 28 5.17 -4.67 5.91
C LEU A 28 4.19 -5.74 6.42
N CYS A 29 3.53 -6.47 5.52
CA CYS A 29 2.62 -7.55 5.90
C CYS A 29 3.36 -8.69 6.61
N ALA A 30 4.57 -9.07 6.17
CA ALA A 30 5.35 -10.11 6.83
C ALA A 30 5.74 -9.72 8.26
N LEU A 31 6.14 -8.45 8.47
CA LEU A 31 6.41 -7.92 9.80
C LEU A 31 5.14 -7.88 10.66
N ALA A 32 4.00 -7.45 10.09
CA ALA A 32 2.71 -7.38 10.76
C ALA A 32 2.21 -8.75 11.24
N VAL A 33 2.38 -9.79 10.44
CA VAL A 33 2.07 -11.17 10.85
C VAL A 33 2.93 -11.59 12.05
N GLY A 34 4.20 -11.19 12.09
CA GLY A 34 5.08 -11.43 13.24
C GLY A 34 4.58 -10.82 14.55
N LEU A 35 3.85 -9.69 14.50
CA LEU A 35 3.32 -9.01 15.69
C LEU A 35 2.25 -9.83 16.42
N LYS A 36 1.55 -10.76 15.76
CA LYS A 36 0.56 -11.63 16.42
C LYS A 36 1.18 -12.53 17.48
N TYR A 37 2.38 -13.05 17.22
CA TYR A 37 3.13 -13.87 18.17
C TYR A 37 3.65 -13.05 19.36
N LYS A 38 3.93 -11.76 19.14
CA LYS A 38 4.38 -10.85 20.20
C LYS A 38 3.25 -10.40 21.11
N PHE A 39 2.06 -10.15 20.55
CA PHE A 39 0.90 -9.65 21.29
C PHE A 39 -0.06 -10.75 21.75
N GLY A 40 0.16 -12.00 21.34
CA GLY A 40 -0.62 -13.16 21.80
C GLY A 40 -2.08 -13.14 21.35
N TYR A 41 -2.40 -12.47 20.24
CA TYR A 41 -3.74 -12.52 19.64
C TYR A 41 -3.80 -13.58 18.54
N ASP A 42 -4.95 -14.22 18.41
CA ASP A 42 -5.20 -15.23 17.39
C ASP A 42 -5.79 -14.57 16.13
N ASP A 43 -4.92 -14.34 15.15
CA ASP A 43 -5.29 -14.05 13.77
C ASP A 43 -4.89 -15.25 12.90
N SER A 44 -5.75 -16.27 12.92
CA SER A 44 -5.45 -17.59 12.35
C SER A 44 -5.24 -17.55 10.83
N LEU A 45 -5.79 -16.54 10.15
CA LEU A 45 -5.70 -16.35 8.70
C LEU A 45 -4.83 -15.14 8.30
N ASP A 46 -4.14 -14.51 9.24
CA ASP A 46 -3.31 -13.32 9.00
C ASP A 46 -4.07 -12.16 8.33
N VAL A 47 -5.37 -12.03 8.62
CA VAL A 47 -6.24 -11.04 7.98
C VAL A 47 -5.80 -9.63 8.36
N VAL A 48 -5.47 -9.39 9.63
CA VAL A 48 -5.01 -8.07 10.10
C VAL A 48 -3.67 -7.73 9.46
N GLY A 49 -2.73 -8.68 9.47
CA GLY A 49 -1.40 -8.47 8.89
C GLY A 49 -1.41 -8.26 7.38
N VAL A 50 -2.26 -8.98 6.65
CA VAL A 50 -2.26 -8.95 5.18
C VAL A 50 -3.27 -7.96 4.59
N HIS A 51 -4.44 -7.81 5.20
CA HIS A 51 -5.52 -6.96 4.67
C HIS A 51 -5.50 -5.55 5.27
N LEU A 52 -5.43 -5.42 6.59
CA LEU A 52 -5.42 -4.10 7.23
C LEU A 52 -4.12 -3.37 6.91
N VAL A 53 -2.97 -3.98 7.21
CA VAL A 53 -1.67 -3.32 6.96
C VAL A 53 -1.41 -3.13 5.47
N GLY A 54 -1.74 -4.12 4.65
CA GLY A 54 -1.61 -4.03 3.19
C GLY A 54 -2.49 -2.91 2.61
N GLY A 55 -3.76 -2.84 3.02
CA GLY A 55 -4.69 -1.81 2.57
C GLY A 55 -4.29 -0.41 3.03
N LEU A 56 -3.88 -0.26 4.30
CA LEU A 56 -3.43 1.02 4.84
C LEU A 56 -2.18 1.54 4.10
N TRP A 57 -1.19 0.68 3.88
CA TRP A 57 -0.02 1.02 3.08
C TRP A 57 -0.41 1.42 1.66
N GLY A 58 -1.30 0.66 1.01
CA GLY A 58 -1.83 0.97 -0.31
C GLY A 58 -2.45 2.36 -0.40
N THR A 59 -3.32 2.71 0.55
CA THR A 59 -3.97 4.03 0.62
C THR A 59 -2.95 5.15 0.80
N ILE A 60 -2.00 4.98 1.71
CA ILE A 60 -0.93 5.96 1.95
C ILE A 60 -0.05 6.12 0.71
N ALA A 61 0.28 5.01 0.03
CA ALA A 61 1.14 5.02 -1.13
C ALA A 61 0.60 5.82 -2.31
N ILE A 62 -0.73 6.02 -2.42
CA ILE A 62 -1.34 6.90 -3.41
C ILE A 62 -0.81 8.32 -3.26
N GLY A 63 -0.82 8.86 -2.04
CA GLY A 63 -0.36 10.23 -1.78
C GLY A 63 1.10 10.48 -2.16
N PHE A 64 1.92 9.43 -2.20
CA PHE A 64 3.32 9.54 -2.61
C PHE A 64 3.55 9.25 -4.10
N PHE A 65 2.99 8.15 -4.60
CA PHE A 65 3.34 7.57 -5.89
C PHE A 65 2.30 7.78 -7.00
N ALA A 66 1.20 8.50 -6.73
CA ALA A 66 0.25 8.85 -7.78
C ALA A 66 0.92 9.66 -8.89
N THR A 67 0.53 9.45 -10.14
CA THR A 67 1.07 10.19 -11.28
C THR A 67 -0.04 10.62 -12.23
N ALA A 68 0.08 11.82 -12.80
CA ALA A 68 -0.83 12.35 -13.80
C ALA A 68 -0.82 11.55 -15.11
N ALA A 69 0.18 10.69 -15.33
CA ALA A 69 0.20 9.73 -16.42
C ALA A 69 -0.74 8.53 -16.21
N ALA A 70 -1.20 8.29 -14.98
CA ALA A 70 -2.20 7.28 -14.68
C ALA A 70 -3.61 7.83 -14.96
N PRO A 71 -4.64 6.97 -15.13
CA PRO A 71 -5.97 7.45 -15.51
C PRO A 71 -6.63 8.37 -14.47
N ALA A 72 -6.21 8.33 -13.21
CA ALA A 72 -6.65 9.28 -12.18
C ALA A 72 -6.20 10.73 -12.46
N GLY A 73 -5.12 10.94 -13.23
CA GLY A 73 -4.68 12.27 -13.65
C GLY A 73 -4.14 13.17 -12.54
N VAL A 74 -3.75 12.60 -11.40
CA VAL A 74 -3.28 13.35 -10.22
C VAL A 74 -1.84 12.94 -9.89
N ASP A 75 -0.94 13.91 -9.75
CA ASP A 75 0.43 13.69 -9.28
C ASP A 75 0.49 13.69 -7.77
N GLY A 76 1.08 12.65 -7.16
CA GLY A 76 1.37 12.58 -5.73
C GLY A 76 2.62 13.37 -5.36
N LEU A 77 2.99 13.31 -4.08
CA LEU A 77 4.08 14.10 -3.50
C LEU A 77 5.42 13.95 -4.23
N PHE A 78 5.75 12.75 -4.73
CA PHE A 78 7.01 12.53 -5.47
C PHE A 78 7.00 13.06 -6.89
N TYR A 79 5.84 13.38 -7.43
CA TYR A 79 5.65 13.86 -8.80
C TYR A 79 5.27 15.35 -8.85
N GLY A 80 5.42 16.08 -7.74
CA GLY A 80 5.14 17.52 -7.66
C GLY A 80 3.76 17.88 -7.12
N GLY A 81 3.00 16.89 -6.65
CA GLY A 81 1.75 17.07 -5.93
C GLY A 81 1.91 17.74 -4.55
N GLY A 82 0.83 18.33 -4.04
CA GLY A 82 0.78 19.10 -2.79
C GLY A 82 0.00 18.42 -1.66
N VAL A 83 -0.22 19.14 -0.56
CA VAL A 83 -1.03 18.68 0.60
C VAL A 83 -2.54 18.92 0.42
N ASP A 84 -2.90 19.54 -0.70
CA ASP A 84 -4.22 19.93 -1.17
C ASP A 84 -4.94 18.80 -1.94
N GLN A 85 -4.32 17.62 -1.98
CA GLN A 85 -4.82 16.39 -2.60
C GLN A 85 -5.60 15.50 -1.64
#